data_AF-A0A7W0HZR3-F1
#
_entry.id   AF-A0A7W0HZR3-F1
#
_cell.length_a   1.000
_cell.length_b   1.000
_cell.length_c   1.000
_cell.angle_alpha   90.00
_cell.angle_beta   90.00
_cell.angle_gamma   90.00
#
_symmetry.space_group_name_H-M   'P 1'
#
loop_
_entity.id
_entity.type
_entity.pdbx_description
1 polymer ?
#
loop_
_entity_poly.entity_id
_entity_poly.type
_entity_poly.pdbx_seq_one_letter_code
_entity_poly.pdbx_strand_id
1 'polypeptide(L)'
;MMIGSLFKIKGRTGLLSIEIFKYQTILLLEWFKLRNINDFLGLLVEMRILIDSQNTNVIWSQFDSVEEVLNTLDTLKRRIELGDNKVISELKILFAPTGSFQEISIDSGWSEKFIELATRFDEIMDSK
;
A
#
# COMPACT_ATOMS: atom_id res chain seq x y z
N MET A 1 -3.90 -18.12 13.80
CA MET A 1 -4.10 -19.39 13.06
C MET A 1 -2.74 -19.92 12.65
N MET A 2 -2.48 -21.22 12.84
CA MET A 2 -1.17 -21.81 13.08
C MET A 2 -0.24 -21.92 11.86
N ILE A 3 1.04 -21.54 12.03
CA ILE A 3 2.19 -22.11 11.31
C ILE A 3 3.30 -22.44 12.31
N GLY A 4 2.99 -23.34 13.23
CA GLY A 4 3.92 -23.85 14.21
C GLY A 4 3.72 -25.33 14.37
N SER A 5 4.21 -26.14 13.43
CA SER A 5 4.48 -27.56 13.68
C SER A 5 5.28 -28.24 12.56
N LEU A 6 6.35 -28.91 13.00
CA LEU A 6 6.98 -30.11 12.43
C LEU A 6 7.83 -29.97 11.17
N PHE A 7 9.15 -29.80 11.35
CA PHE A 7 10.14 -30.57 10.58
C PHE A 7 11.33 -30.98 11.46
N LYS A 8 11.17 -32.09 12.18
CA LYS A 8 12.26 -32.83 12.83
C LYS A 8 12.75 -33.89 11.85
N ILE A 9 13.57 -33.49 10.88
CA ILE A 9 14.24 -34.46 9.99
C ILE A 9 15.56 -34.87 10.66
N LYS A 10 15.58 -36.08 11.22
CA LYS A 10 16.75 -36.67 11.87
C LYS A 10 17.51 -37.51 10.84
N GLY A 11 18.70 -37.06 10.47
CA GLY A 11 19.75 -37.90 9.87
C GLY A 11 19.89 -37.82 8.35
N ARG A 12 21.06 -37.35 7.89
CA ARG A 12 21.56 -37.30 6.49
C ARG A 12 20.97 -36.22 5.56
N THR A 13 20.91 -34.95 5.96
CA THR A 13 20.21 -33.94 5.12
C THR A 13 20.83 -32.54 5.11
N GLY A 14 22.14 -32.36 5.34
CA GLY A 14 22.75 -31.02 5.39
C GLY A 14 22.47 -30.15 4.15
N LEU A 15 22.63 -30.69 2.94
CA LEU A 15 22.41 -29.96 1.68
C LEU A 15 20.92 -29.80 1.34
N LEU A 16 20.12 -30.86 1.48
CA LEU A 16 18.66 -30.83 1.23
C LEU A 16 17.93 -29.88 2.19
N SER A 17 18.33 -29.82 3.46
CA SER A 17 17.75 -28.89 4.43
C SER A 17 18.09 -27.43 4.13
N ILE A 18 19.27 -27.13 3.55
CA ILE A 18 19.65 -25.77 3.15
C ILE A 18 18.87 -25.34 1.90
N GLU A 19 18.71 -26.20 0.90
CA GLU A 19 17.92 -25.88 -0.29
C GLU A 19 16.45 -25.63 0.05
N ILE A 20 15.83 -26.49 0.85
CA ILE A 20 14.43 -26.30 1.29
C ILE A 20 14.27 -24.98 2.06
N PHE A 21 15.22 -24.63 2.93
CA PHE A 21 15.19 -23.36 3.66
C PHE A 21 15.33 -22.13 2.73
N LYS A 22 16.15 -22.23 1.66
CA LYS A 22 16.26 -21.18 0.63
C LYS A 22 14.94 -20.98 -0.12
N TYR A 23 14.28 -22.05 -0.56
CA TYR A 23 12.97 -21.92 -1.23
C TYR A 23 11.89 -21.37 -0.30
N GLN A 24 11.86 -21.82 0.96
CA GLN A 24 10.88 -21.33 1.93
C GLN A 24 11.06 -19.84 2.22
N THR A 25 12.30 -19.34 2.32
CA THR A 25 12.58 -17.92 2.55
C THR A 25 12.24 -17.05 1.33
N ILE A 26 12.53 -17.52 0.11
CA ILE A 26 12.12 -16.83 -1.13
C ILE A 26 10.59 -16.73 -1.22
N LEU A 27 9.88 -17.82 -0.98
CA LEU A 27 8.41 -17.84 -1.01
C LEU A 27 7.79 -16.90 0.04
N LEU A 28 8.37 -16.83 1.24
CA LEU A 28 7.91 -15.91 2.29
C LEU A 28 8.12 -14.45 1.89
N LEU A 29 9.27 -14.11 1.30
CA LEU A 29 9.56 -12.75 0.83
C LEU A 29 8.64 -12.34 -0.33
N GLU A 30 8.39 -13.25 -1.27
CA GLU A 30 7.44 -13.02 -2.38
C GLU A 30 6.02 -12.83 -1.86
N TRP A 31 5.56 -13.69 -0.94
CA TRP A 31 4.23 -13.57 -0.33
C TRP A 31 4.07 -12.25 0.42
N PHE A 32 5.06 -11.86 1.21
CA PHE A 32 5.04 -10.60 1.95
C PHE A 32 5.01 -9.39 1.00
N LYS A 33 5.82 -9.41 -0.07
CA LYS A 33 5.81 -8.37 -1.10
C LYS A 33 4.45 -8.27 -1.79
N LEU A 34 3.85 -9.39 -2.17
CA LEU A 34 2.53 -9.43 -2.81
C LEU A 34 1.42 -8.93 -1.89
N ARG A 35 1.49 -9.26 -0.59
CA ARG A 35 0.57 -8.73 0.41
C ARG A 35 0.63 -7.21 0.45
N ASN A 36 1.82 -6.62 0.61
CA ASN A 36 1.98 -5.17 0.69
C ASN A 36 1.49 -4.46 -0.59
N ILE A 37 1.74 -5.04 -1.77
CA ILE A 37 1.22 -4.52 -3.03
C ILE A 37 -0.31 -4.48 -3.02
N ASN A 38 -0.97 -5.58 -2.66
CA ASN A 38 -2.43 -5.65 -2.61
C ASN A 38 -3.02 -4.66 -1.59
N ASP A 39 -2.37 -4.50 -0.43
CA ASP A 39 -2.81 -3.57 0.60
C ASP A 39 -2.73 -2.11 0.11
N PHE A 40 -1.65 -1.71 -0.57
CA PHE A 40 -1.56 -0.38 -1.21
C PHE A 40 -2.61 -0.19 -2.30
N LEU A 41 -2.83 -1.19 -3.16
CA LEU A 41 -3.83 -1.09 -4.22
C LEU A 41 -5.24 -0.93 -3.65
N GLY A 42 -5.58 -1.67 -2.59
CA GLY A 42 -6.86 -1.53 -1.89
C GLY A 42 -7.05 -0.12 -1.34
N LEU A 43 -6.02 0.42 -0.70
CA LEU A 43 -6.03 1.78 -0.15
C LEU A 43 -6.28 2.83 -1.25
N LEU A 44 -5.59 2.72 -2.39
CA LEU A 44 -5.77 3.64 -3.51
C LEU A 44 -7.13 3.50 -4.20
N VAL A 45 -7.73 2.31 -4.20
CA VAL A 45 -9.11 2.12 -4.69
C VAL A 45 -10.11 2.83 -3.79
N GLU A 46 -10.00 2.68 -2.47
CA GLU A 46 -10.86 3.38 -1.52
C GLU A 46 -10.72 4.90 -1.62
N MET A 47 -9.48 5.38 -1.73
CA MET A 47 -9.18 6.80 -1.93
C MET A 47 -9.82 7.34 -3.21
N ARG A 48 -9.74 6.57 -4.31
CA ARG A 48 -10.37 6.93 -5.59
C ARG A 48 -11.89 7.05 -5.46
N ILE A 49 -12.55 6.14 -4.73
CA ILE A 49 -14.00 6.17 -4.50
C ILE A 49 -14.42 7.44 -3.75
N LEU A 50 -13.63 7.87 -2.75
CA LEU A 50 -13.92 9.11 -2.02
C LEU A 50 -13.76 10.36 -2.90
N ILE A 51 -12.71 10.40 -3.72
CA ILE A 51 -12.46 11.50 -4.65
C ILE A 51 -13.47 11.57 -5.79
N ASP A 52 -13.98 10.43 -6.27
CA ASP A 52 -15.00 10.37 -7.32
C ASP A 52 -16.42 10.74 -6.81
N SER A 53 -16.53 11.21 -5.57
CA SER A 53 -17.79 11.70 -5.01
C SER A 53 -18.14 13.09 -5.54
N GLN A 54 -19.44 13.42 -5.59
CA GLN A 54 -19.91 14.72 -6.10
C GLN A 54 -19.51 15.92 -5.24
N ASN A 55 -19.04 15.72 -4.02
CA ASN A 55 -18.66 16.82 -3.12
C ASN A 55 -17.17 17.16 -3.15
N THR A 56 -16.37 16.41 -3.92
CA THR A 56 -14.93 16.52 -3.86
C THR A 56 -14.48 17.91 -4.29
N ASN A 57 -13.72 18.55 -3.43
CA ASN A 57 -13.16 19.87 -3.63
C ASN A 57 -11.63 19.79 -3.55
N VAL A 58 -10.97 20.38 -4.55
CA VAL A 58 -9.50 20.31 -4.72
C VAL A 58 -8.82 21.67 -4.60
N ILE A 59 -9.55 22.73 -4.21
CA ILE A 59 -9.07 24.12 -4.20
C ILE A 59 -7.78 24.32 -3.39
N TRP A 60 -7.64 23.65 -2.24
CA TRP A 60 -6.44 23.78 -1.38
C TRP A 60 -5.38 22.70 -1.65
N SER A 61 -5.54 21.93 -2.72
CA SER A 61 -4.63 20.86 -3.10
C SER A 61 -3.62 21.32 -4.16
N GLN A 62 -2.68 20.44 -4.51
CA GLN A 62 -1.74 20.69 -5.62
C GLN A 62 -2.38 20.48 -7.01
N PHE A 63 -3.63 20.00 -7.07
CA PHE A 63 -4.28 19.58 -8.30
C PHE A 63 -5.24 20.66 -8.80
N ASP A 64 -5.29 20.82 -10.12
CA ASP A 64 -6.16 21.79 -10.79
C ASP A 64 -7.60 21.29 -10.92
N SER A 65 -7.82 19.96 -10.88
CA SER A 65 -9.14 19.35 -11.05
C SER A 65 -9.27 17.99 -10.38
N VAL A 66 -10.51 17.57 -10.08
CA VAL A 66 -10.82 16.21 -9.60
C VAL A 66 -10.32 15.14 -10.57
N GLU A 67 -10.48 15.37 -11.88
CA GLU A 67 -10.01 14.46 -12.94
C GLU A 67 -8.49 14.23 -12.86
N GLU A 68 -7.72 15.28 -12.58
CA GLU A 68 -6.28 15.18 -12.40
C GLU A 68 -5.91 14.29 -11.19
N VAL A 69 -6.64 14.42 -10.08
CA VAL A 69 -6.42 13.57 -8.91
C VAL A 69 -6.71 12.10 -9.24
N LEU A 70 -7.82 11.83 -9.94
CA LEU A 70 -8.20 10.49 -10.35
C LEU A 70 -7.16 9.87 -11.29
N ASN A 71 -6.70 10.64 -12.29
CA ASN A 71 -5.64 10.21 -13.21
C ASN A 71 -4.31 9.96 -12.49
N THR A 72 -3.99 10.76 -11.47
CA THR A 72 -2.82 10.57 -10.61
C THR A 72 -2.94 9.26 -9.83
N LEU A 73 -4.09 8.99 -9.20
CA LEU A 73 -4.34 7.73 -8.48
C LEU A 73 -4.21 6.51 -9.39
N ASP A 74 -4.80 6.55 -10.59
CA ASP A 74 -4.73 5.45 -11.54
C ASP A 74 -3.30 5.24 -12.06
N THR A 75 -2.52 6.32 -12.22
CA THR A 75 -1.08 6.23 -12.55
C THR A 75 -0.27 5.60 -11.41
N LEU A 76 -0.51 5.99 -10.16
CA LEU A 76 0.17 5.43 -8.98
C LEU A 76 -0.13 3.93 -8.85
N LYS A 77 -1.40 3.52 -9.01
CA LYS A 77 -1.81 2.11 -9.00
C LYS A 77 -1.07 1.30 -10.05
N ARG A 78 -1.07 1.75 -11.31
CA ARG A 78 -0.36 1.06 -12.40
C ARG A 78 1.13 0.91 -12.10
N ARG A 79 1.76 1.92 -11.51
CA ARG A 79 3.20 1.87 -11.19
C ARG A 79 3.49 0.91 -10.03
N ILE A 80 2.59 0.78 -9.06
CA ILE A 80 2.68 -0.24 -7.99
C ILE A 80 2.59 -1.64 -8.58
N GLU A 81 1.65 -1.88 -9.50
CA GLU A 81 1.50 -3.17 -10.19
C GLU A 81 2.76 -3.56 -10.98
N LEU A 82 3.45 -2.55 -11.56
CA LEU A 82 4.72 -2.73 -12.26
C LEU A 82 5.93 -2.85 -11.31
N GLY A 83 5.74 -2.75 -10.00
CA GLY A 83 6.80 -2.85 -9.00
C GLY A 83 7.73 -1.64 -8.92
N ASP A 84 7.26 -0.45 -9.30
CA ASP A 84 8.03 0.80 -9.16
C ASP A 84 8.10 1.26 -7.70
N ASN A 85 9.25 1.03 -7.07
CA ASN A 85 9.48 1.41 -5.67
C ASN A 85 9.45 2.93 -5.44
N LYS A 86 9.60 3.77 -6.46
CA LYS A 86 9.55 5.24 -6.29
C LYS A 86 8.17 5.73 -5.89
N VAL A 87 7.12 5.01 -6.30
CA VAL A 87 5.73 5.34 -5.95
C VAL A 87 5.54 5.46 -4.44
N ILE A 88 6.23 4.63 -3.66
CA ILE A 88 6.13 4.66 -2.19
C ILE A 88 6.57 6.02 -1.63
N SER A 89 7.59 6.65 -2.20
CA SER A 89 8.05 7.97 -1.75
C SER A 89 7.06 9.07 -2.13
N GLU A 90 6.42 8.96 -3.28
CA GLU A 90 5.37 9.90 -3.71
C GLU A 90 4.12 9.77 -2.85
N LEU A 91 3.69 8.55 -2.55
CA LEU A 91 2.56 8.30 -1.65
C LEU A 91 2.80 8.88 -0.26
N LYS A 92 4.03 8.78 0.28
CA LYS A 92 4.37 9.42 1.56
C LYS A 92 4.14 10.92 1.56
N ILE A 93 4.42 11.61 0.45
CA ILE A 93 4.20 13.05 0.32
C ILE A 93 2.70 13.34 0.23
N LEU A 94 1.97 12.56 -0.57
CA LEU A 94 0.53 12.74 -0.76
C LEU A 94 -0.28 12.48 0.52
N PHE A 95 0.12 11.49 1.32
CA PHE A 95 -0.48 11.13 2.61
C PHE A 95 0.09 11.88 3.81
N ALA A 96 1.12 12.72 3.65
CA ALA A 96 1.72 13.48 4.75
C ALA A 96 0.69 14.43 5.40
N PRO A 97 0.92 14.85 6.66
CA PRO A 97 0.20 15.96 7.25
C PRO A 97 0.27 17.19 6.33
N THR A 98 -0.86 17.86 6.11
CA THR A 98 -1.06 18.96 5.14
C THR A 98 -0.74 18.59 3.68
N GLY A 99 -0.63 17.29 3.40
CA GLY A 99 -0.50 16.76 2.05
C GLY A 99 -1.80 16.91 1.28
N SER A 100 -1.72 16.85 -0.05
CA SER A 100 -2.87 17.13 -0.91
C SER A 100 -4.08 16.26 -0.63
N PHE A 101 -3.90 14.98 -0.26
CA PHE A 101 -5.03 14.13 0.08
C PHE A 101 -5.70 14.50 1.41
N GLN A 102 -4.93 15.03 2.37
CA GLN A 102 -5.51 15.57 3.60
C GLN A 102 -6.31 16.85 3.31
N GLU A 103 -5.74 17.79 2.56
CA GLU A 103 -6.42 19.05 2.24
C GLU A 103 -7.74 18.80 1.49
N ILE A 104 -7.72 17.94 0.47
CA ILE A 104 -8.94 17.51 -0.24
C ILE A 104 -9.93 16.91 0.77
N SER A 105 -9.49 16.05 1.68
CA SER A 105 -10.38 15.38 2.64
C SER A 105 -11.10 16.34 3.57
N ILE A 106 -10.42 17.40 4.01
CA ILE A 106 -10.96 18.41 4.91
C ILE A 106 -12.02 19.22 4.18
N ASP A 107 -11.70 19.71 2.98
CA ASP A 107 -12.62 20.50 2.17
C ASP A 107 -13.84 19.71 1.69
N SER A 108 -13.64 18.42 1.46
CA SER A 108 -14.67 17.50 0.97
C SER A 108 -15.44 16.82 2.12
N GLY A 109 -15.13 17.15 3.37
CA GLY A 109 -15.90 16.68 4.54
C GLY A 109 -15.75 15.20 4.90
N TRP A 110 -14.66 14.55 4.47
CA TRP A 110 -14.34 13.15 4.82
C TRP A 110 -12.98 13.00 5.52
N SER A 111 -12.54 14.03 6.25
CA SER A 111 -11.28 14.05 6.99
C SER A 111 -11.08 12.88 7.95
N GLU A 112 -12.13 12.45 8.67
CA GLU A 112 -12.06 11.27 9.55
C GLU A 112 -11.70 10.00 8.77
N LYS A 113 -12.29 9.84 7.58
CA LYS A 113 -12.00 8.72 6.70
C LYS A 113 -10.57 8.77 6.14
N PHE A 114 -10.06 9.97 5.87
CA PHE A 114 -8.66 10.15 5.51
C PHE A 114 -7.71 9.71 6.62
N ILE A 115 -7.99 10.04 7.89
CA ILE A 115 -7.15 9.59 9.02
C ILE A 115 -7.13 8.06 9.11
N GLU A 116 -8.24 7.37 8.89
CA GLU A 116 -8.27 5.90 8.82
C GLU A 116 -7.39 5.36 7.68
N LEU A 117 -7.47 5.97 6.49
CA LEU A 117 -6.65 5.57 5.34
C LEU A 117 -5.16 5.86 5.58
N ALA A 118 -4.81 7.00 6.14
CA ALA A 118 -3.43 7.37 6.48
C ALA A 118 -2.85 6.43 7.55
N THR A 119 -3.64 6.05 8.56
CA THR A 119 -3.22 5.07 9.57
C THR A 119 -2.91 3.72 8.93
N ARG A 120 -3.77 3.23 8.04
CA ARG A 120 -3.52 2.00 7.29
C ARG A 120 -2.30 2.11 6.37
N PHE A 121 -2.05 3.28 5.78
CA PHE A 121 -0.85 3.53 5.00
C PHE A 121 0.41 3.35 5.85
N ASP A 122 0.43 3.93 7.05
CA ASP A 122 1.54 3.79 8.00
C ASP A 122 1.73 2.33 8.45
N GLU A 123 0.65 1.59 8.72
CA GLU A 123 0.73 0.16 9.06
C GLU A 123 1.35 -0.68 7.93
N ILE A 124 1.00 -0.41 6.67
CA ILE A 124 1.60 -1.10 5.52
C ILE A 124 3.09 -0.75 5.42
N MET A 125 3.46 0.51 5.65
CA MET A 125 4.84 0.98 5.60
C MET A 125 5.73 0.40 6.71
N ASP A 126 5.15 0.19 7.90
CA ASP A 126 5.85 -0.31 9.08
C ASP A 126 5.91 -1.84 9.14
N SER A 127 5.13 -2.54 8.32
CA SER A 127 5.04 -4.01 8.29
C SER A 127 6.34 -4.77 7.95
N LYS A 128 7.46 -4.08 7.72
CA LYS A 128 8.78 -4.55 7.24
C LYS A 128 9.21 -5.96 7.64
#